data_AF-A0A8H5SMK7-F1
#
_entry.id   AF-A0A8H5SMK7-F1
#
_cell.length_a   1.000
_cell.length_b   1.000
_cell.length_c   1.000
_cell.angle_alpha   90.00
_cell.angle_beta   90.00
_cell.angle_gamma   90.00
#
_symmetry.space_group_name_H-M   'P 1'
#
loop_
_entity.id
_entity.type
_entity.pdbx_description
1 polymer ?
#
loop_
_entity_poly.entity_id
_entity_poly.type
_entity_poly.pdbx_seq_one_letter_code
_entity_poly.pdbx_strand_id
1 'polypeptide(L)'
;MFTQSSVSLITPSKFSSISEYSWLGLLLDDQAVEYLEEFSMFHERFCADERQPTPLLQAWADLMKLTFKYWDPLIANFIVTASLNFLNSNALEARDEFHTIERTKAGRSLAWFLREKDGVGEAYAWFTFPKALCPDISLFLEVVPDLSIWIGLTNDVLSFYKEEMVGETHNYIHNRGWYEDKDPEFVFAEIVDEITTKTQQMRLVLEGREPYLNLLNTHLLGYIAFHKLNSRYRLWEVGLGKDATDRTVLGP
;
A
#
# COMPACT_ATOMS: atom_id res chain seq x y z
N MET A 1 3.35 13.66 1.11
CA MET A 1 3.79 14.61 0.04
C MET A 1 4.61 13.80 -0.96
N PHE A 2 4.00 13.39 -2.07
CA PHE A 2 4.71 12.65 -3.13
C PHE A 2 5.62 13.63 -3.85
N THR A 3 6.94 13.49 -3.70
CA THR A 3 7.90 14.39 -4.32
C THR A 3 7.96 14.13 -5.83
N GLN A 4 8.00 15.22 -6.61
CA GLN A 4 8.14 15.29 -8.08
C GLN A 4 9.28 14.44 -8.71
N SER A 5 10.11 13.79 -7.91
CA SER A 5 11.36 13.12 -8.32
C SER A 5 11.18 11.70 -8.85
N SER A 6 9.96 11.18 -8.95
CA SER A 6 9.68 9.91 -9.65
C SER A 6 8.59 10.13 -10.68
N VAL A 7 8.89 9.76 -11.94
CA VAL A 7 7.98 9.68 -13.11
C VAL A 7 7.81 10.97 -13.94
N SER A 8 8.64 11.10 -14.97
CA SER A 8 8.50 12.08 -16.06
C SER A 8 7.43 11.72 -17.11
N LEU A 9 6.57 10.73 -16.87
CA LEU A 9 5.63 10.18 -17.87
C LEU A 9 4.14 10.29 -17.51
N ILE A 10 3.80 10.81 -16.32
CA ILE A 10 2.40 10.90 -15.85
C ILE A 10 2.06 12.37 -15.61
N THR A 11 0.87 12.81 -16.05
CA THR A 11 0.43 14.21 -15.95
C THR A 11 0.22 14.64 -14.49
N PRO A 12 0.48 15.91 -14.12
CA PRO A 12 0.37 16.40 -12.74
C PRO A 12 -0.96 16.09 -12.02
N SER A 13 -2.08 16.09 -12.75
CA SER A 13 -3.41 15.80 -12.19
C SER A 13 -3.59 14.35 -11.71
N LYS A 14 -2.83 13.39 -12.27
CA LYS A 14 -2.86 11.97 -11.87
C LYS A 14 -2.01 11.72 -10.63
N PHE A 15 -0.91 12.47 -10.48
CA PHE A 15 -0.10 12.46 -9.26
C PHE A 15 -0.86 13.01 -8.08
N SER A 16 -1.63 14.10 -8.28
CA SER A 16 -2.52 14.63 -7.25
C SER A 16 -3.43 13.52 -6.73
N SER A 17 -4.12 12.77 -7.60
CA SER A 17 -5.08 11.75 -7.16
C SER A 17 -4.45 10.54 -6.44
N ILE A 18 -3.29 10.03 -6.87
CA ILE A 18 -2.63 8.92 -6.14
C ILE A 18 -2.05 9.42 -4.82
N SER A 19 -1.53 10.64 -4.80
CA SER A 19 -1.01 11.25 -3.56
C SER A 19 -2.09 11.55 -2.53
N GLU A 20 -3.24 12.04 -3.01
CA GLU A 20 -4.45 12.23 -2.22
C GLU A 20 -4.97 10.89 -1.72
N TYR A 21 -4.99 9.86 -2.58
CA TYR A 21 -5.37 8.49 -2.20
C TYR A 21 -4.52 7.99 -1.03
N SER A 22 -3.19 8.01 -1.17
CA SER A 22 -2.32 7.54 -0.09
C SER A 22 -2.44 8.36 1.19
N TRP A 23 -2.61 9.69 1.07
CA TRP A 23 -2.76 10.54 2.23
C TRP A 23 -4.09 10.31 2.96
N LEU A 24 -5.21 10.19 2.24
CA LEU A 24 -6.51 9.84 2.81
C LEU A 24 -6.48 8.45 3.42
N GLY A 25 -5.84 7.48 2.78
CA GLY A 25 -5.68 6.12 3.32
C GLY A 25 -5.02 6.13 4.69
N LEU A 26 -3.90 6.85 4.85
CA LEU A 26 -3.23 7.00 6.15
C LEU A 26 -4.14 7.62 7.22
N LEU A 27 -4.93 8.64 6.87
CA LEU A 27 -5.86 9.26 7.83
C LEU A 27 -7.01 8.32 8.20
N LEU A 28 -7.50 7.52 7.26
CA LEU A 28 -8.58 6.56 7.50
C LEU A 28 -8.11 5.41 8.39
N ASP A 29 -6.88 4.95 8.20
CA ASP A 29 -6.22 3.94 9.03
C ASP A 29 -6.22 4.37 10.51
N ASP A 30 -5.79 5.61 10.78
CA ASP A 30 -5.75 6.17 12.14
C ASP A 30 -7.15 6.40 12.76
N GLN A 31 -8.23 6.44 11.96
CA GLN A 31 -9.57 6.83 12.41
C GLN A 31 -10.55 5.66 12.61
N ALA A 32 -10.21 4.45 12.20
CA ALA A 32 -11.17 3.34 12.15
C ALA A 32 -11.76 2.99 13.53
N VAL A 33 -10.97 3.07 14.60
CA VAL A 33 -11.43 2.79 15.98
C VAL A 33 -12.46 3.81 16.45
N GLU A 34 -12.29 5.09 16.11
CA GLU A 34 -13.19 6.17 16.55
C GLU A 34 -14.52 6.14 15.79
N TYR A 35 -14.51 5.73 14.51
CA TYR A 35 -15.64 5.80 13.58
C TYR A 35 -16.07 4.41 13.07
N LEU A 36 -16.02 3.40 13.94
CA LEU A 36 -16.27 1.99 13.56
C LEU A 36 -17.63 1.79 12.89
N GLU A 37 -18.70 2.42 13.38
CA GLU A 37 -20.05 2.30 12.81
C GLU A 37 -20.10 2.90 11.39
N GLU A 38 -19.46 4.05 11.19
CA GLU A 38 -19.39 4.74 9.91
C GLU A 38 -18.60 3.95 8.88
N PHE A 39 -17.49 3.34 9.29
CA PHE A 39 -16.69 2.45 8.43
C PHE A 39 -17.48 1.19 8.08
N SER A 40 -18.17 0.58 9.06
CA SER A 40 -18.98 -0.62 8.85
C SER A 40 -20.13 -0.39 7.86
N MET A 41 -20.78 0.77 7.93
CA MET A 41 -21.89 1.15 7.04
C MET A 41 -21.43 1.75 5.70
N PHE A 42 -20.12 1.97 5.50
CA PHE A 42 -19.59 2.66 4.33
C PHE A 42 -20.04 2.01 3.01
N HIS A 43 -19.94 0.68 2.93
CA HIS A 43 -20.20 -0.08 1.70
C HIS A 43 -21.66 -0.03 1.29
N GLU A 44 -22.57 -0.16 2.26
CA GLU A 44 -24.02 -0.06 2.03
C GLU A 44 -24.35 1.30 1.43
N ARG A 45 -23.87 2.37 2.07
CA ARG A 45 -24.05 3.75 1.58
C ARG A 45 -23.43 3.97 0.21
N PHE A 46 -22.22 3.45 -0.01
CA PHE A 46 -21.54 3.57 -1.30
C PHE A 46 -22.33 2.89 -2.44
N CYS A 47 -22.86 1.70 -2.20
CA CYS A 47 -23.69 0.97 -3.16
C CYS A 47 -25.06 1.65 -3.40
N ALA A 48 -25.62 2.32 -2.39
CA ALA A 48 -26.85 3.09 -2.49
C ALA A 48 -26.67 4.49 -3.10
N ASP A 49 -25.44 4.87 -3.46
CA ASP A 49 -25.05 6.23 -3.87
C ASP A 49 -25.41 7.31 -2.82
N GLU A 50 -25.39 6.92 -1.55
CA GLU A 50 -25.62 7.82 -0.43
C GLU A 50 -24.36 8.60 -0.07
N ARG A 51 -24.57 9.79 0.50
CA ARG A 51 -23.46 10.62 1.00
C ARG A 51 -22.84 9.97 2.23
N GLN A 52 -21.51 9.93 2.27
CA GLN A 52 -20.78 9.46 3.43
C GLN A 52 -20.82 10.50 4.57
N PRO A 53 -20.90 10.06 5.83
CA PRO A 53 -21.18 10.95 6.97
C PRO A 53 -20.02 11.90 7.28
N THR A 54 -18.77 11.49 7.01
CA THR A 54 -17.58 12.31 7.28
C THR A 54 -16.97 12.84 5.98
N PRO A 55 -16.34 14.04 6.00
CA PRO A 55 -15.61 14.54 4.83
C PRO A 55 -14.51 13.59 4.34
N LEU A 56 -13.86 12.86 5.25
CA LEU A 56 -12.78 11.93 4.91
C LEU A 56 -13.31 10.72 4.14
N LEU A 57 -14.40 10.09 4.63
CA LEU A 57 -15.06 8.98 3.94
C LEU A 57 -15.67 9.43 2.61
N GLN A 58 -16.22 10.64 2.54
CA GLN A 58 -16.74 11.18 1.28
C GLN A 58 -15.62 11.38 0.26
N ALA A 59 -14.48 11.95 0.68
CA ALA A 59 -13.33 12.13 -0.21
C ALA A 59 -12.79 10.78 -0.73
N TRP A 60 -12.81 9.73 0.10
CA TRP A 60 -12.45 8.38 -0.31
C TRP A 60 -13.40 7.83 -1.39
N ALA A 61 -14.71 7.97 -1.18
CA ALA A 61 -15.73 7.59 -2.17
C ALA A 61 -15.57 8.35 -3.49
N ASP A 62 -15.26 9.64 -3.43
CA ASP A 62 -15.04 10.49 -4.60
C ASP A 62 -13.78 10.06 -5.37
N LEU A 63 -12.69 9.71 -4.68
CA LEU A 63 -11.49 9.16 -5.32
C LEU A 63 -11.75 7.83 -6.01
N MET A 64 -12.51 6.93 -5.39
CA MET A 64 -12.92 5.67 -6.03
C MET A 64 -13.67 5.93 -7.34
N LYS A 65 -14.61 6.87 -7.36
CA LYS A 65 -15.33 7.28 -8.59
C LYS A 65 -14.38 7.93 -9.61
N LEU A 66 -13.36 8.66 -9.17
CA LEU A 66 -12.38 9.30 -10.05
C LEU A 66 -11.50 8.28 -10.80
N THR A 67 -11.33 7.06 -10.29
CA THR A 67 -10.50 6.03 -10.95
C THR A 67 -10.95 5.71 -12.38
N PHE A 68 -12.26 5.67 -12.63
CA PHE A 68 -12.84 5.41 -13.96
C PHE A 68 -12.40 6.45 -15.01
N LYS A 69 -11.98 7.65 -14.59
CA LYS A 69 -11.41 8.66 -15.48
C LYS A 69 -10.05 8.24 -16.04
N TYR A 70 -9.21 7.60 -15.24
CA TYR A 70 -7.79 7.40 -15.56
C TYR A 70 -7.39 5.95 -15.83
N TRP A 71 -8.21 4.98 -15.42
CA TRP A 71 -7.98 3.55 -15.66
C TRP A 71 -9.09 2.95 -16.53
N ASP A 72 -8.77 1.81 -17.14
CA ASP A 72 -9.75 0.98 -17.86
C ASP A 72 -10.88 0.58 -16.89
N PRO A 73 -12.16 0.51 -17.30
CA PRO A 73 -13.26 0.21 -16.38
C PRO A 73 -13.08 -1.09 -15.60
N LEU A 74 -12.51 -2.13 -16.21
CA LEU A 74 -12.23 -3.40 -15.52
C LEU A 74 -11.17 -3.20 -14.43
N ILE A 75 -10.11 -2.45 -14.74
CA ILE A 75 -9.02 -2.14 -13.81
C ILE A 75 -9.50 -1.20 -12.69
N ALA A 76 -10.33 -0.21 -13.02
CA ALA A 76 -10.95 0.69 -12.07
C ALA A 76 -11.82 -0.07 -11.06
N ASN A 77 -12.56 -1.10 -11.50
CA ASN A 77 -13.31 -1.96 -10.58
C ASN A 77 -12.41 -2.64 -9.55
N PHE A 78 -11.24 -3.17 -9.95
CA PHE A 78 -10.29 -3.76 -9.00
C PHE A 78 -9.76 -2.72 -8.01
N ILE A 79 -9.44 -1.51 -8.46
CA ILE A 79 -9.03 -0.43 -7.57
C ILE A 79 -10.13 -0.14 -6.55
N VAL A 80 -11.38 0.05 -7.00
CA VAL A 80 -12.54 0.29 -6.13
C VAL A 80 -12.71 -0.85 -5.12
N THR A 81 -12.64 -2.11 -5.55
CA THR A 81 -12.77 -3.27 -4.64
C THR A 81 -11.62 -3.34 -3.63
N ALA A 82 -10.39 -3.02 -4.02
CA ALA A 82 -9.26 -2.93 -3.09
C ALA A 82 -9.45 -1.78 -2.07
N SER A 83 -9.94 -0.62 -2.51
CA SER A 83 -10.25 0.53 -1.64
C SER A 83 -11.40 0.27 -0.67
N LEU A 84 -12.38 -0.52 -1.08
CA LEU A 84 -13.49 -1.00 -0.25
C LEU A 84 -12.99 -2.00 0.79
N ASN A 85 -12.21 -3.00 0.36
CA ASN A 85 -11.59 -3.97 1.25
C ASN A 85 -10.71 -3.32 2.31
N PHE A 86 -9.98 -2.26 1.98
CA PHE A 86 -9.18 -1.48 2.92
C PHE A 86 -10.01 -0.97 4.11
N LEU A 87 -11.09 -0.24 3.83
CA LEU A 87 -11.98 0.26 4.89
C LEU A 87 -12.59 -0.87 5.71
N ASN A 88 -12.94 -1.98 5.06
CA ASN A 88 -13.50 -3.13 5.74
C ASN A 88 -12.45 -3.85 6.62
N SER A 89 -11.17 -3.86 6.23
CA SER A 89 -10.06 -4.37 7.05
C SER A 89 -9.87 -3.51 8.28
N ASN A 90 -9.83 -2.19 8.13
CA ASN A 90 -9.66 -1.29 9.26
C ASN A 90 -10.86 -1.40 10.23
N ALA A 91 -12.08 -1.56 9.70
CA ALA A 91 -13.25 -1.85 10.53
C ALA A 91 -13.14 -3.19 11.26
N LEU A 92 -12.64 -4.24 10.60
CA LEU A 92 -12.40 -5.54 11.22
C LEU A 92 -11.36 -5.43 12.34
N GLU A 93 -10.25 -4.72 12.11
CA GLU A 93 -9.18 -4.54 13.09
C GLU A 93 -9.63 -3.71 14.30
N ALA A 94 -10.60 -2.81 14.12
CA ALA A 94 -11.21 -2.03 15.20
C ALA A 94 -12.24 -2.82 16.04
N ARG A 95 -12.57 -4.07 15.68
CA ARG A 95 -13.54 -4.88 16.42
C ARG A 95 -12.91 -5.65 17.59
N ASP A 96 -13.62 -5.70 18.71
CA ASP A 96 -13.24 -6.52 19.88
C ASP A 96 -13.05 -8.00 19.53
N GLU A 97 -13.85 -8.56 18.63
CA GLU A 97 -13.72 -9.97 18.22
C GLU A 97 -12.38 -10.26 17.54
N PHE A 98 -11.82 -9.27 16.85
CA PHE A 98 -10.52 -9.41 16.21
C PHE A 98 -9.39 -9.44 17.24
N HIS A 99 -9.48 -8.65 18.31
CA HIS A 99 -8.49 -8.63 19.38
C HIS A 99 -8.61 -9.82 20.35
N THR A 100 -9.78 -10.45 20.43
CA THR A 100 -10.06 -11.58 21.34
C THR A 100 -9.95 -12.95 20.67
N ILE A 101 -9.66 -13.00 19.36
CA ILE A 101 -9.54 -14.26 18.63
C ILE A 101 -8.43 -15.14 19.20
N GLU A 102 -8.78 -16.40 19.51
CA GLU A 102 -7.79 -17.42 19.84
C GLU A 102 -7.11 -17.90 18.55
N ARG A 103 -5.90 -17.40 18.28
CA ARG A 103 -5.10 -17.80 17.12
C ARG A 103 -4.61 -19.24 17.25
N THR A 104 -4.67 -19.99 16.16
CA THR A 104 -4.07 -21.34 16.05
C THR A 104 -3.03 -21.36 14.94
N LYS A 105 -1.96 -22.16 15.08
CA LYS A 105 -0.90 -22.27 14.05
C LYS A 105 -1.43 -22.69 12.67
N ALA A 106 -2.53 -23.46 12.64
CA ALA A 106 -3.20 -23.86 11.41
C ALA A 106 -3.81 -22.68 10.63
N GLY A 107 -4.10 -21.56 11.30
CA GLY A 107 -4.67 -20.34 10.71
C GLY A 107 -3.66 -19.40 10.04
N ARG A 108 -2.44 -19.86 9.73
CA ARG A 108 -1.31 -19.02 9.27
C ARG A 108 -1.59 -18.09 8.08
N SER A 109 -2.52 -18.45 7.20
CA SER A 109 -2.92 -17.61 6.06
C SER A 109 -3.58 -16.30 6.48
N LEU A 110 -4.06 -16.19 7.72
CA LEU A 110 -4.66 -14.98 8.25
C LEU A 110 -3.67 -13.79 8.23
N ALA A 111 -2.38 -14.03 8.48
CA ALA A 111 -1.38 -12.97 8.46
C ALA A 111 -1.28 -12.29 7.09
N TRP A 112 -1.21 -13.07 6.01
CA TRP A 112 -1.20 -12.52 4.65
C TRP A 112 -2.55 -11.92 4.26
N PHE A 113 -3.65 -12.59 4.63
CA PHE A 113 -5.00 -12.12 4.31
C PHE A 113 -5.24 -10.70 4.85
N LEU A 114 -4.90 -10.43 6.11
CA LEU A 114 -5.05 -9.10 6.69
C LEU A 114 -4.13 -8.10 6.01
N ARG A 115 -2.84 -8.46 5.87
CA ARG A 115 -1.82 -7.62 5.27
C ARG A 115 -2.14 -7.17 3.85
N GLU A 116 -2.78 -8.04 3.07
CA GLU A 116 -3.22 -7.72 1.72
C GLU A 116 -4.38 -6.71 1.72
N LYS A 117 -5.29 -6.81 2.70
CA LYS A 117 -6.51 -6.00 2.79
C LYS A 117 -6.23 -4.63 3.41
N ASP A 118 -5.47 -4.55 4.49
CA ASP A 118 -5.08 -3.31 5.17
C ASP A 118 -4.07 -2.47 4.35
N GLY A 119 -3.22 -3.12 3.55
CA GLY A 119 -2.12 -2.45 2.87
C GLY A 119 -2.45 -1.85 1.52
N VAL A 120 -3.59 -2.24 0.94
CA VAL A 120 -4.08 -1.78 -0.36
C VAL A 120 -3.07 -1.96 -1.51
N GLY A 121 -2.17 -2.95 -1.40
CA GLY A 121 -1.11 -3.20 -2.37
C GLY A 121 -1.64 -3.40 -3.80
N GLU A 122 -2.81 -4.02 -3.91
CA GLU A 122 -3.48 -4.26 -5.19
C GLU A 122 -3.85 -2.95 -5.90
N ALA A 123 -4.44 -1.98 -5.20
CA ALA A 123 -4.79 -0.69 -5.80
C ALA A 123 -3.55 0.02 -6.35
N TYR A 124 -2.46 0.02 -5.58
CA TYR A 124 -1.19 0.63 -6.01
C TYR A 124 -0.57 -0.10 -7.20
N ALA A 125 -0.68 -1.43 -7.25
CA ALA A 125 -0.23 -2.20 -8.41
C ALA A 125 -0.98 -1.77 -9.68
N TRP A 126 -2.31 -1.64 -9.61
CA TRP A 126 -3.14 -1.14 -10.72
C TRP A 126 -2.84 0.33 -11.08
N PHE A 127 -2.58 1.19 -10.11
CA PHE A 127 -2.23 2.60 -10.35
C PHE A 127 -1.00 2.78 -11.23
N THR A 128 -0.09 1.80 -11.24
CA THR A 128 1.13 1.81 -12.06
C THR A 128 0.86 1.92 -13.56
N PHE A 129 -0.27 1.39 -14.03
CA PHE A 129 -0.55 1.20 -15.46
C PHE A 129 -1.82 1.97 -15.90
N PRO A 130 -1.76 3.32 -16.05
CA PRO A 130 -2.91 4.10 -16.46
C PRO A 130 -3.28 3.86 -17.94
N LYS A 131 -4.58 3.85 -18.26
CA LYS A 131 -5.07 3.47 -19.62
C LYS A 131 -4.53 4.32 -20.77
N ALA A 132 -4.13 5.56 -20.48
CA ALA A 132 -3.57 6.47 -21.48
C ALA A 132 -2.16 6.06 -21.95
N LEU A 133 -1.40 5.33 -21.12
CA LEU A 133 -0.06 4.84 -21.44
C LEU A 133 -0.05 3.33 -21.66
N CYS A 134 -0.98 2.63 -21.00
CA CYS A 134 -1.08 1.18 -20.94
C CYS A 134 -2.47 0.71 -21.42
N PRO A 135 -2.85 0.95 -22.70
CA PRO A 135 -4.17 0.58 -23.18
C PRO A 135 -4.36 -0.93 -23.34
N ASP A 136 -3.27 -1.69 -23.48
CA ASP A 136 -3.32 -3.15 -23.61
C ASP A 136 -3.02 -3.80 -22.26
N ILE A 137 -4.09 -4.22 -21.57
CA ILE A 137 -3.99 -4.84 -20.26
C ILE A 137 -3.23 -6.17 -20.29
N SER A 138 -3.28 -6.91 -21.40
CA SER A 138 -2.66 -8.24 -21.51
C SER A 138 -1.14 -8.21 -21.31
N LEU A 139 -0.52 -7.04 -21.49
CA LEU A 139 0.92 -6.87 -21.38
C LEU A 139 1.43 -6.79 -19.94
N PHE A 140 0.58 -6.49 -18.95
CA PHE A 140 1.00 -6.29 -17.56
C PHE A 140 0.21 -7.08 -16.50
N LEU A 141 -0.86 -7.80 -16.88
CA LEU A 141 -1.67 -8.55 -15.90
C LEU A 141 -0.86 -9.51 -15.03
N GLU A 142 0.13 -10.20 -15.60
CA GLU A 142 1.01 -11.13 -14.86
C GLU A 142 1.86 -10.42 -13.78
N VAL A 143 2.15 -9.12 -13.93
CA VAL A 143 2.94 -8.36 -12.96
C VAL A 143 2.14 -7.95 -11.74
N VAL A 144 0.82 -7.80 -11.86
CA VAL A 144 0.00 -7.15 -10.84
C VAL A 144 0.00 -7.91 -9.50
N PRO A 145 -0.18 -9.24 -9.45
CA PRO A 145 -0.11 -9.97 -8.18
C PRO A 145 1.24 -9.83 -7.49
N ASP A 146 2.34 -9.95 -8.25
CA ASP A 146 3.69 -9.82 -7.70
C ASP A 146 3.99 -8.40 -7.25
N LEU A 147 3.51 -7.39 -7.96
CA LEU A 147 3.66 -5.99 -7.58
C LEU A 147 2.87 -5.67 -6.32
N SER A 148 1.64 -6.20 -6.18
CA SER A 148 0.83 -6.07 -4.97
C SER A 148 1.57 -6.64 -3.76
N ILE A 149 2.10 -7.87 -3.89
CA ILE A 149 2.88 -8.51 -2.83
C ILE A 149 4.16 -7.71 -2.52
N TRP A 150 4.88 -7.30 -3.57
CA TRP A 150 6.11 -6.53 -3.43
C TRP A 150 5.88 -5.22 -2.68
N ILE A 151 4.78 -4.52 -2.94
CA ILE A 151 4.42 -3.26 -2.28
C ILE A 151 4.23 -3.50 -0.78
N GLY A 152 3.44 -4.52 -0.41
CA GLY A 152 3.19 -4.85 1.00
C GLY A 152 4.48 -5.22 1.74
N LEU A 153 5.21 -6.21 1.21
CA LEU A 153 6.44 -6.69 1.81
C LEU A 153 7.53 -5.62 1.91
N THR A 154 7.66 -4.77 0.89
CA THR A 154 8.64 -3.67 0.90
C THR A 154 8.31 -2.65 1.97
N ASN A 155 7.03 -2.36 2.17
CA ASN A 155 6.60 -1.51 3.26
C ASN A 155 6.95 -2.13 4.62
N ASP A 156 6.65 -3.43 4.84
CA ASP A 156 6.96 -4.12 6.10
C ASP A 156 8.46 -4.09 6.41
N VAL A 157 9.33 -4.31 5.41
CA VAL A 157 10.78 -4.22 5.58
C VAL A 157 11.23 -2.79 5.91
N LEU A 158 10.72 -1.78 5.20
CA LEU A 158 11.14 -0.39 5.36
C LEU A 158 10.49 0.29 6.57
N SER A 159 9.42 -0.27 7.13
CA SER A 159 8.78 0.17 8.36
C SER A 159 9.25 -0.58 9.59
N PHE A 160 9.84 -1.78 9.43
CA PHE A 160 10.26 -2.64 10.55
C PHE A 160 11.05 -1.88 11.62
N TYR A 161 12.05 -1.08 11.23
CA TYR A 161 12.85 -0.32 12.19
C TYR A 161 12.00 0.62 13.07
N LYS A 162 11.10 1.42 12.50
CA LYS A 162 10.28 2.35 13.29
C LYS A 162 9.34 1.60 14.25
N GLU A 163 8.91 0.40 13.88
CA GLU A 163 7.97 -0.45 14.63
C GLU A 163 8.69 -1.11 15.80
N GLU A 164 9.86 -1.68 15.56
CA GLU A 164 10.73 -2.23 16.60
C GLU A 164 11.09 -1.17 17.66
N MET A 165 11.39 0.06 17.23
CA MET A 165 11.76 1.15 18.13
C MET A 165 10.64 1.59 19.09
N VAL A 166 9.38 1.21 18.82
CA VAL A 166 8.24 1.46 19.71
C VAL A 166 7.65 0.17 20.30
N GLY A 167 8.29 -0.98 20.05
CA GLY A 167 7.85 -2.29 20.54
C GLY A 167 6.56 -2.79 19.88
N GLU A 168 6.26 -2.35 18.66
CA GLU A 168 5.07 -2.78 17.92
C GLU A 168 5.25 -4.20 17.38
N THR A 169 4.42 -5.13 17.86
CA THR A 169 4.47 -6.56 17.48
C THR A 169 3.27 -7.00 16.63
N HIS A 170 2.33 -6.09 16.35
CA HIS A 170 1.14 -6.34 15.55
C HIS A 170 1.36 -6.03 14.06
N ASN A 171 2.54 -6.38 13.52
CA ASN A 171 2.87 -6.22 12.11
C ASN A 171 3.00 -7.58 11.40
N TYR A 172 3.12 -7.56 10.07
CA TYR A 172 3.18 -8.77 9.27
C TYR A 172 4.37 -9.68 9.62
N ILE A 173 5.55 -9.10 9.87
CA ILE A 173 6.78 -9.85 10.17
C ILE A 173 6.63 -10.65 11.46
N HIS A 174 6.19 -10.00 12.55
CA HIS A 174 5.93 -10.68 13.82
C HIS A 174 4.79 -11.68 13.72
N ASN A 175 3.72 -11.33 13.01
CA ASN A 175 2.58 -12.23 12.82
C ASN A 175 2.97 -13.50 12.06
N ARG A 176 3.75 -13.36 10.98
CA ARG A 176 4.29 -14.50 10.21
C ARG A 176 5.27 -15.31 11.04
N GLY A 177 6.19 -14.67 11.76
CA GLY A 177 7.14 -15.34 12.66
C GLY A 177 6.44 -16.17 13.72
N TRP A 178 5.39 -15.62 14.34
CA TRP A 178 4.56 -16.37 15.26
C TRP A 178 3.90 -17.57 14.57
N TYR A 179 3.29 -17.43 13.39
CA TYR A 179 2.62 -18.57 12.74
C TYR A 179 3.57 -19.66 12.26
N GLU A 180 4.81 -19.30 11.90
CA GLU A 180 5.81 -20.21 11.34
C GLU A 180 6.82 -20.73 12.38
N ASP A 181 6.70 -20.32 13.65
CA ASP A 181 7.68 -20.61 14.71
C ASP A 181 9.11 -20.15 14.35
N LYS A 182 9.20 -18.93 13.81
CA LYS A 182 10.44 -18.28 13.36
C LYS A 182 10.67 -16.97 14.08
N ASP A 183 11.94 -16.67 14.33
CA ASP A 183 12.35 -15.36 14.84
C ASP A 183 12.04 -14.25 13.81
N PRO A 184 11.59 -13.06 14.25
CA PRO A 184 11.29 -11.94 13.36
C PRO A 184 12.46 -11.55 12.44
N GLU A 185 13.70 -11.64 12.93
CA GLU A 185 14.91 -11.37 12.14
C GLU A 185 15.07 -12.34 10.96
N PHE A 186 14.73 -13.61 11.17
CA PHE A 186 14.79 -14.62 10.12
C PHE A 186 13.69 -14.39 9.07
N VAL A 187 12.47 -14.07 9.51
CA VAL A 187 11.36 -13.72 8.62
C VAL A 187 11.67 -12.45 7.82
N PHE A 188 12.27 -11.45 8.44
CA PHE A 188 12.74 -10.23 7.77
C PHE A 188 13.69 -10.57 6.61
N ALA A 189 14.68 -11.43 6.85
CA ALA A 189 15.63 -11.85 5.82
C ALA A 189 14.95 -12.61 4.66
N GLU A 190 14.03 -13.53 4.97
CA GLU A 190 13.24 -14.23 3.94
C GLU A 190 12.42 -13.26 3.08
N ILE A 191 11.79 -12.27 3.70
CA ILE A 191 11.00 -11.25 2.98
C ILE A 191 11.89 -10.41 2.05
N VAL A 192 13.11 -10.07 2.46
CA VAL A 192 14.08 -9.35 1.60
C VAL A 192 14.41 -10.19 0.34
N ASP A 193 14.59 -11.51 0.50
CA ASP A 193 14.82 -12.42 -0.63
C ASP A 193 13.57 -12.52 -1.53
N GLU A 194 12.37 -12.56 -0.95
CA GLU A 194 11.10 -12.56 -1.69
C GLU A 194 10.92 -11.27 -2.53
N ILE A 195 11.16 -10.10 -1.94
CA ILE A 195 11.11 -8.80 -2.63
C ILE A 195 12.10 -8.77 -3.79
N THR A 196 13.32 -9.24 -3.57
CA THR A 196 14.38 -9.30 -4.59
C THR A 196 13.97 -10.21 -5.75
N THR A 197 13.46 -11.40 -5.45
CA THR A 197 12.99 -12.37 -6.44
C THR A 197 11.85 -11.80 -7.27
N LYS A 198 10.83 -11.21 -6.63
CA LYS A 198 9.69 -10.59 -7.31
C LYS A 198 10.10 -9.45 -8.23
N THR A 199 11.06 -8.63 -7.78
CA THR A 199 11.61 -7.54 -8.61
C THR A 199 12.20 -8.07 -9.91
N GLN A 200 12.96 -9.16 -9.85
CA GLN A 200 13.56 -9.80 -11.02
C GLN A 200 12.48 -10.39 -11.94
N GLN A 201 11.52 -11.13 -11.37
CA GLN A 201 10.44 -11.77 -12.12
C GLN A 201 9.56 -10.76 -12.86
N MET A 202 9.10 -9.71 -12.18
CA MET A 202 8.27 -8.67 -12.82
C MET A 202 9.00 -7.96 -13.96
N ARG A 203 10.31 -7.72 -13.83
CA ARG A 203 11.13 -7.14 -14.91
C ARG A 203 11.26 -8.07 -16.11
N LEU A 204 11.42 -9.37 -15.88
CA LEU A 204 11.46 -10.38 -16.95
C LEU A 204 10.12 -10.46 -17.68
N VAL A 205 8.99 -10.44 -16.96
CA VAL A 205 7.65 -10.43 -17.56
C VAL A 205 7.46 -9.25 -18.52
N LEU A 206 7.99 -8.07 -18.18
CA LEU A 206 7.88 -6.86 -19.00
C LEU A 206 9.07 -6.61 -19.93
N GLU A 207 10.00 -7.56 -20.07
CA GLU A 207 11.15 -7.39 -20.96
C GLU A 207 10.69 -7.14 -22.40
N GLY A 208 11.15 -6.03 -22.98
CA GLY A 208 10.74 -5.60 -24.33
C GLY A 208 9.32 -5.01 -24.43
N ARG A 209 8.59 -4.84 -23.31
CA ARG A 209 7.22 -4.30 -23.28
C ARG A 209 7.20 -2.84 -22.81
N GLU A 210 7.83 -1.93 -23.54
CA GLU A 210 7.72 -0.49 -23.21
C GLU A 210 6.36 0.09 -23.64
N PRO A 211 5.79 1.07 -22.91
CA PRO A 211 6.34 1.80 -21.75
C PRO A 211 6.14 1.12 -20.38
N TYR A 212 5.60 -0.11 -20.35
CA TYR A 212 5.18 -0.79 -19.13
C TYR A 212 6.36 -1.09 -18.19
N LEU A 213 7.48 -1.57 -18.74
CA LEU A 213 8.69 -1.84 -17.95
C LEU A 213 9.23 -0.56 -17.29
N ASN A 214 9.29 0.55 -18.03
CA ASN A 214 9.72 1.81 -17.46
C ASN A 214 8.77 2.32 -16.36
N LEU A 215 7.46 2.15 -16.53
CA LEU A 215 6.48 2.50 -15.49
C LEU A 215 6.66 1.66 -14.23
N LEU A 216 6.82 0.34 -14.36
CA LEU A 216 7.14 -0.55 -13.24
C LEU A 216 8.41 -0.08 -12.52
N ASN A 217 9.52 0.07 -13.24
CA ASN A 217 10.79 0.49 -12.64
C ASN A 217 10.68 1.84 -11.92
N THR A 218 9.92 2.76 -12.49
CA THR A 218 9.71 4.07 -11.87
C THR A 218 8.87 3.95 -10.61
N HIS A 219 7.84 3.09 -10.59
CA HIS A 219 7.08 2.79 -9.38
C HIS A 219 7.99 2.23 -8.28
N LEU A 220 8.75 1.17 -8.57
CA LEU A 220 9.61 0.50 -7.58
C LEU A 220 10.61 1.49 -6.96
N LEU A 221 11.28 2.30 -7.79
CA LEU A 221 12.22 3.32 -7.35
C LEU A 221 11.54 4.43 -6.55
N GLY A 222 10.39 4.93 -7.01
CA GLY A 222 9.62 5.95 -6.33
C GLY A 222 9.14 5.50 -4.96
N TYR A 223 8.71 4.24 -4.84
CA TYR A 223 8.25 3.65 -3.58
C TYR A 223 9.36 3.55 -2.54
N ILE A 224 10.55 3.08 -2.94
CA ILE A 224 11.73 3.05 -2.06
C ILE A 224 12.15 4.48 -1.69
N ALA A 225 12.18 5.40 -2.65
CA ALA A 225 12.54 6.79 -2.39
C ALA A 225 11.57 7.46 -1.41
N PHE A 226 10.26 7.21 -1.53
CA PHE A 226 9.26 7.70 -0.60
C PHE A 226 9.58 7.30 0.85
N HIS A 227 9.89 6.03 1.09
CA HIS A 227 10.24 5.54 2.44
C HIS A 227 11.53 6.18 2.97
N LYS A 228 12.58 6.26 2.14
CA LYS A 228 13.87 6.85 2.54
C LYS A 228 13.82 8.35 2.82
N LEU A 229 12.92 9.07 2.16
CA LEU A 229 12.78 10.53 2.27
C LEU A 229 11.76 10.95 3.33
N ASN A 230 10.84 10.06 3.71
CA ASN A 230 9.79 10.37 4.67
C ASN A 230 10.28 10.13 6.11
N SER A 231 10.24 11.18 6.92
CA SER A 231 10.70 11.13 8.30
C SER A 231 9.92 10.12 9.16
N ARG A 232 8.71 9.72 8.75
CA ARG A 232 7.91 8.69 9.45
C ARG A 232 8.68 7.38 9.67
N TYR A 233 9.52 6.96 8.71
CA TYR A 233 10.16 5.64 8.75
C TYR A 233 11.49 5.60 9.50
N ARG A 234 12.04 6.75 9.92
CA ARG A 234 13.28 6.81 10.74
C ARG A 234 14.50 6.14 10.10
N LEU A 235 14.49 5.93 8.78
CA LEU A 235 15.54 5.19 8.08
C LEU A 235 16.91 5.89 8.08
N TRP A 236 16.98 7.20 8.32
CA TRP A 236 18.27 7.89 8.49
C TRP A 236 19.02 7.44 9.74
N GLU A 237 18.32 6.98 10.78
CA GLU A 237 18.92 6.49 12.03
C GLU A 237 19.72 5.19 11.82
N VAL A 238 19.39 4.44 10.76
CA VAL A 238 20.09 3.21 10.33
C VAL A 238 20.93 3.41 9.06
N GLY A 239 21.24 4.66 8.70
CA GLY A 239 22.08 4.99 7.55
C GLY A 239 21.41 4.85 6.18
N LEU A 240 20.08 4.72 6.14
CA LEU A 240 19.27 4.57 4.93
C LEU A 240 18.43 5.82 4.62
N GLY A 241 19.01 7.01 4.73
CA GLY A 241 18.34 8.26 4.44
C GLY A 241 19.22 9.45 4.78
N LYS A 242 18.71 10.66 4.53
CA LYS A 242 19.29 11.88 5.13
C LYS A 242 18.43 12.26 6.32
N ASP A 243 19.06 12.74 7.39
CA ASP A 243 18.34 13.23 8.54
C ASP A 243 17.50 14.45 8.15
N ALA A 244 16.18 14.27 8.11
CA ALA A 244 15.23 15.34 7.80
C ALA A 244 14.96 16.24 9.01
N THR A 245 15.42 15.85 10.21
CA THR A 245 15.38 16.65 11.43
C THR A 245 16.61 17.53 11.60
N ASP A 246 17.67 17.26 10.83
CA ASP A 246 18.87 18.09 10.76
C ASP A 246 18.57 19.43 10.06
N ARG A 247 18.21 20.43 10.87
CA ARG A 247 17.95 21.80 10.43
C ARG A 247 19.20 22.53 9.93
N THR A 248 20.39 21.93 9.98
CA THR A 248 21.61 22.56 9.44
C THR A 248 21.68 22.52 7.91
N VAL A 249 20.82 21.74 7.26
CA VAL A 249 20.73 21.65 5.78
C VAL A 249 19.85 22.75 5.17
N LEU A 250 19.16 23.54 5.99
CA LEU A 250 18.52 24.80 5.56
C LEU A 250 19.47 25.99 5.87
N GLY A 251 20.64 25.97 5.24
CA GLY A 251 21.46 27.18 5.05
C GLY A 251 20.95 28.00 3.86
N PRO A 252 21.24 29.33 3.84
CA PRO A 252 20.42 30.38 3.20
C PRO A 252 20.13 30.21 1.71
#